data_AF-A0A2G8KWL7-F1
#
_entry.id   AF-A0A2G8KWL7-F1
#
_cell.length_a   1.000
_cell.length_b   1.000
_cell.length_c   1.000
_cell.angle_alpha   90.00
_cell.angle_beta   90.00
_cell.angle_gamma   90.00
#
_symmetry.space_group_name_H-M   'P 1'
#
loop_
_entity.id
_entity.type
_entity.pdbx_description
1 polymer ?
#
loop_
_entity_poly.entity_id
_entity_poly.type
_entity_poly.pdbx_seq_one_letter_code
_entity_poly.pdbx_strand_id
1 'polypeptide(L)'
;MISSLKNPKDDEKRIVDVDWGSSNTPLVLTADGCLRLFDLSLKTCTSPFESLESQEPFFCPYLLSPKTALAMKHTLQHQPWNEKYELQIGTDFECLKEDQVEKVNQQLSLIPKRIRNYIPSCPYGTAQRCLMTGRLFGDEAETDFWTVALHYLKLERMRKISTTEEKDNEDWESEQRERFLTQEGSLDKCFDILVDSSYYKKYQLDRLNFHDSKRGSYEQTISCAEHFVLLGQNERAVQLFLETESDNDNYHLDLLRACLVTTVQDTSASQSTIKLVATSLIANGKLTEGVQLLSLINKGLDACRYLQTYSKWYEAAWLAKVRSVISLHQQQRLMTSPDSC
;
A
#
# COMPACT_ATOMS: atom_id res chain seq x y z
N MET A 1 14.06 66.74 -1.67
CA MET A 1 12.59 66.66 -1.84
C MET A 1 12.10 65.79 -0.69
N ILE A 2 11.49 66.39 0.33
CA ILE A 2 11.13 65.70 1.58
C ILE A 2 9.70 65.18 1.42
N SER A 3 9.55 63.88 1.19
CA SER A 3 8.23 63.21 1.23
C SER A 3 7.89 62.91 2.69
N SER A 4 6.95 63.65 3.28
CA SER A 4 6.40 63.29 4.59
C SER A 4 5.21 62.36 4.42
N LEU A 5 5.28 61.19 5.07
CA LEU A 5 4.16 60.26 5.16
C LEU A 5 3.24 60.77 6.28
N LYS A 6 2.04 61.24 5.95
CA LYS A 6 1.02 61.55 6.96
C LYS A 6 0.31 60.26 7.33
N ASN A 7 0.57 59.77 8.54
CA ASN A 7 -0.14 58.63 9.09
C ASN A 7 -1.55 59.09 9.53
N PRO A 8 -2.64 58.44 9.07
CA PRO A 8 -3.95 58.62 9.70
C PRO A 8 -3.85 58.16 11.17
N LYS A 9 -4.68 58.74 12.03
CA LYS A 9 -4.62 58.62 13.49
C LYS A 9 -5.00 57.22 14.03
N ASP A 10 -4.35 56.17 13.56
CA ASP A 10 -4.37 54.85 14.18
C ASP A 10 -3.08 54.68 15.00
N ASP A 11 -3.22 54.65 16.32
CA ASP A 11 -2.11 54.49 17.27
C ASP A 11 -1.29 53.21 17.03
N GLU A 12 -1.86 52.20 16.36
CA GLU A 12 -1.23 50.91 16.09
C GLU A 12 -0.06 50.99 15.08
N LYS A 13 -0.07 51.97 14.16
CA LYS A 13 0.98 52.10 13.13
C LYS A 13 1.95 53.25 13.41
N ARG A 14 2.08 53.69 14.66
CA ARG A 14 3.06 54.72 15.04
C ARG A 14 4.47 54.21 14.76
N ILE A 15 5.28 55.01 14.05
CA ILE A 15 6.68 54.68 13.81
C ILE A 15 7.44 54.80 15.13
N VAL A 16 8.12 53.71 15.52
CA VAL A 16 8.96 53.63 16.72
C VAL A 16 10.41 53.93 16.35
N ASP A 17 10.91 53.28 15.29
CA ASP A 17 12.29 53.43 14.84
C ASP A 17 12.42 53.19 13.33
N VAL A 18 13.50 53.68 12.73
CA VAL A 18 13.80 53.54 11.30
C VAL A 18 15.29 53.27 11.11
N ASP A 19 15.62 52.21 10.37
CA ASP A 19 16.98 51.86 10.01
C ASP A 19 17.09 51.47 8.53
N TRP A 20 18.30 51.24 8.03
CA TRP A 20 18.56 50.79 6.67
C TRP A 20 19.03 49.34 6.68
N GLY A 21 18.26 48.44 6.05
CA GLY A 21 18.69 47.05 5.87
C GLY A 21 19.74 46.90 4.75
N SER A 22 19.61 47.69 3.69
CA SER A 22 20.53 47.80 2.56
C SER A 22 20.36 49.19 1.93
N SER A 23 21.20 49.59 0.96
CA SER A 23 21.13 50.93 0.33
C SER A 23 19.77 51.24 -0.30
N ASN A 24 18.96 50.22 -0.61
CA ASN A 24 17.68 50.37 -1.30
C ASN A 24 16.47 49.89 -0.47
N THR A 25 16.65 49.55 0.80
CA THR A 25 15.59 48.97 1.63
C THR A 25 15.53 49.63 3.01
N PRO A 26 14.74 50.70 3.16
CA PRO A 26 14.41 51.24 4.49
C PRO A 26 13.61 50.22 5.32
N LEU A 27 14.05 50.03 6.56
CA LEU A 27 13.41 49.23 7.60
C LEU A 27 12.70 50.17 8.58
N VAL A 28 11.42 49.93 8.86
CA VAL A 28 10.64 50.72 9.81
C VAL A 28 10.07 49.80 10.86
N LEU A 29 10.40 50.06 12.13
CA LEU A 29 9.78 49.43 13.28
C LEU A 29 8.58 50.27 13.72
N THR A 30 7.44 49.62 13.90
CA THR A 30 6.18 50.25 14.28
C THR A 30 5.70 49.79 15.65
N ALA A 31 4.79 50.55 16.26
CA ALA A 31 4.33 50.37 17.64
C ALA A 31 3.56 49.06 17.87
N ASP A 32 3.05 48.45 16.80
CA ASP A 32 2.51 47.09 16.77
C ASP A 32 3.60 45.99 16.85
N GLY A 33 4.87 46.35 17.04
CA GLY A 33 6.00 45.42 17.17
C GLY A 33 6.40 44.75 15.86
N CYS A 34 5.88 45.20 14.71
CA CYS A 34 6.21 44.66 13.40
C CYS A 34 7.37 45.42 12.75
N LEU A 35 8.25 44.70 12.06
CA LEU A 35 9.24 45.26 11.14
C LEU A 35 8.66 45.33 9.74
N ARG A 36 8.61 46.53 9.17
CA ARG A 36 8.11 46.79 7.81
C ARG A 36 9.26 47.22 6.91
N LEU A 37 9.51 46.46 5.85
CA LEU A 37 10.43 46.85 4.79
C LEU A 37 9.67 47.73 3.82
N PHE A 38 10.16 48.94 3.58
CA PHE A 38 9.60 49.86 2.60
C PHE A 38 10.43 49.87 1.33
N ASP A 39 9.82 50.25 0.21
CA ASP A 39 10.57 50.67 -0.97
C ASP A 39 11.25 52.03 -0.76
N LEU A 40 12.24 52.37 -1.59
CA LEU A 40 12.94 53.67 -1.55
C LEU A 40 12.00 54.88 -1.63
N SER A 41 10.80 54.69 -2.21
CA SER A 41 9.80 55.75 -2.31
C SER A 41 8.83 55.83 -1.11
N LEU A 42 8.99 54.92 -0.13
CA LEU A 42 8.16 54.76 1.07
C LEU A 42 6.65 54.62 0.75
N LYS A 43 6.32 54.06 -0.41
CA LYS A 43 4.95 53.86 -0.90
C LYS A 43 4.44 52.45 -0.65
N THR A 44 5.31 51.45 -0.76
CA THR A 44 4.95 50.05 -0.56
C THR A 44 5.70 49.50 0.63
N CYS A 45 5.05 48.66 1.42
CA CYS A 45 5.69 48.00 2.56
C CYS A 45 5.31 46.54 2.67
N THR A 46 6.17 45.74 3.30
CA THR A 46 5.80 44.40 3.75
C THR A 46 4.98 44.51 5.04
N SER A 47 3.74 44.04 5.03
CA SER A 47 2.91 43.93 6.23
C SER A 47 2.65 42.46 6.58
N PRO A 48 2.39 42.14 7.86
CA PRO A 48 1.87 40.83 8.24
C PRO A 48 0.61 40.53 7.43
N PHE A 49 0.54 39.33 6.85
CA PHE A 49 -0.53 38.98 5.93
C PHE A 49 -1.94 39.11 6.58
N GLU A 50 -2.05 38.85 7.88
CA GLU A 50 -3.29 38.98 8.66
C GLU A 50 -3.85 40.42 8.69
N SER A 51 -3.01 41.43 8.44
CA SER A 51 -3.40 42.84 8.35
C SER A 51 -3.68 43.31 6.91
N LEU A 52 -3.55 42.42 5.93
CA LEU A 52 -3.78 42.72 4.52
C LEU A 52 -5.24 42.39 4.18
N GLU A 53 -6.12 43.39 4.20
CA GLU A 53 -7.43 43.28 3.56
C GLU A 53 -7.21 43.10 2.04
N SER A 54 -7.16 41.85 1.61
CA SER A 54 -6.97 41.51 0.21
C SER A 54 -8.16 42.01 -0.60
N GLN A 55 -7.91 42.67 -1.74
CA GLN A 55 -8.98 43.20 -2.61
C GLN A 55 -9.92 42.10 -3.11
N GLU A 56 -9.42 40.88 -3.25
CA GLU A 56 -10.22 39.69 -3.53
C GLU A 56 -10.10 38.70 -2.37
N PRO A 57 -11.22 38.33 -1.73
CA PRO A 57 -11.21 37.33 -0.67
C PRO A 57 -10.97 35.95 -1.28
N PHE A 58 -9.98 35.22 -0.76
CA PHE A 58 -9.73 33.83 -1.12
C PHE A 58 -9.86 32.91 0.09
N PHE A 59 -10.19 31.65 -0.19
CA PHE A 59 -10.33 30.63 0.85
C PHE A 59 -8.95 30.21 1.35
N CYS A 60 -8.65 30.49 2.61
CA CYS A 60 -7.45 29.99 3.27
C CYS A 60 -7.69 29.91 4.80
N PRO A 61 -7.99 28.71 5.33
CA PRO A 61 -8.26 28.51 6.75
C PRO A 61 -7.09 28.90 7.66
N TYR A 62 -5.86 28.88 7.14
CA TYR A 62 -4.64 29.23 7.88
C TYR A 62 -4.47 30.74 8.13
N LEU A 63 -5.31 31.58 7.52
CA LEU A 63 -5.33 33.02 7.81
C LEU A 63 -6.07 33.34 9.11
N LEU A 64 -6.83 32.38 9.63
CA LEU A 64 -7.57 32.53 10.87
C LEU A 64 -6.66 32.19 12.05
N SER A 65 -6.93 32.78 13.21
CA SER A 65 -6.26 32.37 14.45
C SER A 65 -6.46 30.86 14.69
N PRO A 66 -5.53 30.15 15.34
CA PRO A 66 -5.61 28.71 15.53
C PRO A 66 -6.93 28.23 16.16
N LYS A 67 -7.47 29.00 17.11
CA LYS A 67 -8.77 28.70 17.75
C LYS A 67 -9.93 28.83 16.77
N THR A 68 -9.91 29.88 15.96
CA THR A 68 -10.94 30.19 14.95
C THR A 68 -10.91 29.18 13.80
N ALA A 69 -9.72 28.81 13.33
CA ALA A 69 -9.52 27.77 12.33
C ALA A 69 -10.02 26.39 12.82
N LEU A 70 -9.76 26.05 14.08
CA LEU A 70 -10.21 24.80 14.68
C LEU A 70 -11.74 24.76 14.84
N ALA A 71 -12.36 25.87 15.23
CA ALA A 71 -13.82 25.96 15.28
C ALA A 71 -14.45 25.82 13.88
N MET A 72 -13.85 26.45 12.87
CA MET A 72 -14.25 26.26 11.47
C MET A 72 -14.12 24.79 11.04
N LYS A 73 -13.01 24.14 11.37
CA LYS A 73 -12.75 22.71 11.08
C LYS A 73 -13.80 21.82 11.75
N HIS A 74 -14.07 22.06 13.03
CA HIS A 74 -15.08 21.31 13.79
C HIS A 74 -16.46 21.43 13.15
N THR A 75 -16.91 22.65 12.84
CA THR A 75 -18.21 22.89 12.19
C THR A 75 -18.33 22.17 10.85
N LEU A 76 -17.24 22.09 10.08
CA LEU A 76 -17.22 21.37 8.82
C LEU A 76 -17.31 19.85 9.02
N GLN A 77 -16.66 19.29 10.04
CA GLN A 77 -16.65 17.86 10.33
C GLN A 77 -17.98 17.37 10.93
N HIS A 78 -18.42 17.98 12.03
CA HIS A 78 -19.57 17.52 12.80
C HIS A 78 -20.27 18.65 13.55
N GLN A 79 -21.60 18.57 13.62
CA GLN A 79 -22.47 19.51 14.32
C GLN A 79 -23.41 18.73 15.25
N PRO A 80 -22.95 18.32 16.44
CA PRO A 80 -23.77 17.54 17.36
C PRO A 80 -24.97 18.31 17.89
N TRP A 81 -24.89 19.65 17.95
CA TRP A 81 -25.95 20.53 18.44
C TRP A 81 -27.03 20.86 17.39
N ASN A 82 -26.80 20.55 16.11
CA ASN A 82 -27.71 20.95 15.03
C ASN A 82 -28.42 19.73 14.42
N GLU A 83 -29.76 19.76 14.37
CA GLU A 83 -30.56 18.68 13.76
C GLU A 83 -30.41 18.65 12.24
N LYS A 84 -30.10 19.80 11.63
CA LYS A 84 -29.83 19.94 10.19
C LYS A 84 -28.42 20.49 10.00
N TYR A 85 -27.65 19.87 9.12
CA TYR A 85 -26.30 20.33 8.85
C TYR A 85 -26.32 21.65 8.07
N GLU A 86 -25.76 22.71 8.65
CA GLU A 86 -25.71 24.05 8.05
C GLU A 86 -24.28 24.58 7.96
N LEU A 87 -23.91 25.19 6.83
CA LEU A 87 -22.55 25.73 6.60
C LEU A 87 -22.39 27.15 7.15
N GLN A 88 -22.88 27.37 8.37
CA GLN A 88 -22.79 28.63 9.09
C GLN A 88 -22.48 28.35 10.56
N ILE A 89 -21.63 29.17 11.16
CA ILE A 89 -21.41 29.17 12.61
C ILE A 89 -22.36 30.19 13.23
N GLY A 90 -23.24 29.70 14.12
CA GLY A 90 -24.04 30.54 15.01
C GLY A 90 -23.21 31.10 16.17
N THR A 91 -23.74 32.10 16.86
CA THR A 91 -23.13 32.70 18.07
C THR A 91 -23.07 31.74 19.27
N ASP A 92 -23.70 30.57 19.15
CA ASP A 92 -23.80 29.57 20.23
C ASP A 92 -22.46 28.86 20.53
N PHE A 93 -21.43 29.11 19.72
CA PHE A 93 -20.06 28.72 20.05
C PHE A 93 -19.50 29.63 21.15
N GLU A 94 -19.69 29.25 22.41
CA GLU A 94 -19.22 29.98 23.61
C GLU A 94 -17.72 30.36 23.57
N CYS A 95 -16.92 29.68 22.75
CA CYS A 95 -15.48 29.88 22.61
C CYS A 95 -15.06 30.96 21.60
N LEU A 96 -15.97 31.48 20.76
CA LEU A 96 -15.64 32.48 19.73
C LEU A 96 -16.26 33.85 20.03
N LYS A 97 -15.52 34.91 19.73
CA LYS A 97 -16.03 36.29 19.73
C LYS A 97 -16.79 36.56 18.42
N GLU A 98 -17.72 37.52 18.42
CA GLU A 98 -18.52 37.90 17.24
C GLU A 98 -17.67 38.18 15.99
N ASP A 99 -16.58 38.95 16.10
CA ASP A 99 -15.64 39.23 14.99
C ASP A 99 -15.02 37.94 14.41
N GLN A 100 -14.74 36.94 15.25
CA GLN A 100 -14.17 35.68 14.80
C GLN A 100 -15.23 34.80 14.09
N VAL A 101 -16.49 34.86 14.54
CA VAL A 101 -17.60 34.17 13.90
C VAL A 101 -17.85 34.75 12.50
N GLU A 102 -17.80 36.08 12.36
CA GLU A 102 -17.96 36.74 11.05
C GLU A 102 -16.85 36.33 10.08
N LYS A 103 -15.58 36.34 10.51
CA LYS A 103 -14.44 35.88 9.71
C LYS A 103 -14.57 34.43 9.25
N VAL A 104 -15.07 33.54 10.10
CA VAL A 104 -15.32 32.14 9.69
C VAL A 104 -16.44 32.06 8.66
N ASN A 105 -17.56 32.75 8.88
CA ASN A 105 -18.68 32.74 7.94
C ASN A 105 -18.30 33.32 6.57
N GLN A 106 -17.45 34.35 6.56
CA GLN A 106 -16.82 34.86 5.34
C GLN A 106 -15.98 33.77 4.65
N GLN A 107 -15.08 33.10 5.36
CA GLN A 107 -14.27 32.01 4.79
C GLN A 107 -15.12 30.83 4.28
N LEU A 108 -16.16 30.42 5.02
CA LEU A 108 -17.11 29.38 4.59
C LEU A 108 -17.89 29.79 3.32
N SER A 109 -18.09 31.08 3.10
CA SER A 109 -18.72 31.60 1.88
C SER A 109 -17.86 31.47 0.62
N LEU A 110 -16.53 31.43 0.79
CA LEU A 110 -15.54 31.34 -0.28
C LEU A 110 -15.30 29.90 -0.75
N ILE A 111 -15.81 28.89 -0.04
CA ILE A 111 -15.70 27.48 -0.45
C ILE A 111 -16.38 27.29 -1.82
N PRO A 112 -15.75 26.55 -2.76
CA PRO A 112 -16.35 26.26 -4.06
C PRO A 112 -17.77 25.69 -3.95
N LYS A 113 -18.69 26.22 -4.77
CA LYS A 113 -20.13 25.84 -4.74
C LYS A 113 -20.35 24.32 -4.81
N ARG A 114 -19.53 23.61 -5.59
CA ARG A 114 -19.58 22.14 -5.70
C ARG A 114 -19.40 21.45 -4.34
N ILE A 115 -18.43 21.90 -3.56
CA ILE A 115 -18.13 21.35 -2.24
C ILE A 115 -19.18 21.79 -1.24
N ARG A 116 -19.59 23.07 -1.29
CA ARG A 116 -20.65 23.64 -0.44
C ARG A 116 -21.97 22.88 -0.54
N ASN A 117 -22.34 22.44 -1.75
CA ASN A 117 -23.55 21.65 -1.96
C ASN A 117 -23.40 20.19 -1.54
N TYR A 118 -22.16 19.67 -1.56
CA TYR A 118 -21.88 18.26 -1.30
C TYR A 118 -21.75 17.94 0.20
N ILE A 119 -21.10 18.81 0.98
CA ILE A 119 -20.85 18.58 2.42
C ILE A 119 -22.15 18.30 3.20
N PRO A 120 -23.27 19.02 2.99
CA PRO A 120 -24.53 18.73 3.67
C PRO A 120 -25.17 17.41 3.22
N SER A 121 -24.97 16.98 1.97
CA SER A 121 -25.59 15.80 1.37
C SER A 121 -24.69 14.55 1.36
N CYS A 122 -23.64 14.50 2.20
CA CYS A 122 -22.67 13.40 2.18
C CYS A 122 -23.33 12.03 2.47
N PRO A 123 -23.31 11.07 1.51
CA PRO A 123 -23.97 9.76 1.68
C PRO A 123 -23.36 8.87 2.77
N TYR A 124 -22.09 9.10 3.11
CA TYR A 124 -21.37 8.36 4.16
C TYR A 124 -21.20 9.18 5.45
N GLY A 125 -22.03 10.22 5.64
CA GLY A 125 -22.16 10.95 6.89
C GLY A 125 -20.87 11.68 7.33
N THR A 126 -20.57 11.60 8.63
CA THR A 126 -19.48 12.35 9.27
C THR A 126 -18.09 11.96 8.74
N ALA A 127 -17.82 10.67 8.52
CA ALA A 127 -16.50 10.22 8.05
C ALA A 127 -16.11 10.86 6.72
N GLN A 128 -17.07 10.96 5.79
CA GLN A 128 -16.84 11.61 4.52
C GLN A 128 -16.72 13.13 4.64
N ARG A 129 -17.47 13.77 5.55
CA ARG A 129 -17.24 15.19 5.86
C ARG A 129 -15.83 15.42 6.39
N CYS A 130 -15.34 14.57 7.29
CA CYS A 130 -13.98 14.67 7.80
C CYS A 130 -12.92 14.54 6.71
N LEU A 131 -13.10 13.61 5.75
CA LEU A 131 -12.21 13.51 4.59
C LEU A 131 -12.23 14.78 3.73
N MET A 132 -13.41 15.34 3.47
CA MET A 132 -13.55 16.57 2.70
C MET A 132 -12.92 17.77 3.43
N THR A 133 -13.09 17.85 4.75
CA THR A 133 -12.47 18.89 5.59
C THR A 133 -10.95 18.76 5.59
N GLY A 134 -10.40 17.56 5.75
CA GLY A 134 -8.95 17.32 5.67
C GLY A 134 -8.36 17.81 4.35
N ARG A 135 -9.03 17.49 3.23
CA ARG A 135 -8.65 17.97 1.89
C ARG A 135 -8.77 19.49 1.72
N LEU A 136 -9.80 20.12 2.31
CA LEU A 136 -9.96 21.57 2.27
C LEU A 136 -8.88 22.30 3.07
N PHE A 137 -8.48 21.74 4.21
CA PHE A 137 -7.41 22.30 5.03
C PHE A 137 -6.02 21.94 4.49
N GLY A 138 -5.88 20.94 3.61
CA GLY A 138 -4.57 20.47 3.14
C GLY A 138 -3.83 19.64 4.19
N ASP A 139 -4.57 19.05 5.13
CA ASP A 139 -4.04 18.19 6.19
C ASP A 139 -3.87 16.77 5.62
N GLU A 140 -2.63 16.41 5.27
CA GLU A 140 -2.30 15.12 4.65
C GLU A 140 -2.61 13.96 5.60
N ALA A 141 -2.24 14.09 6.88
CA ALA A 141 -2.45 13.03 7.87
C ALA A 141 -3.93 12.71 8.07
N GLU A 142 -4.79 13.73 8.16
CA GLU A 142 -6.23 13.52 8.23
C GLU A 142 -6.81 12.97 6.92
N THR A 143 -6.30 13.44 5.78
CA THR A 143 -6.74 12.96 4.47
C THR A 143 -6.46 11.47 4.32
N ASP A 144 -5.25 11.03 4.69
CA ASP A 144 -4.84 9.63 4.65
C ASP A 144 -5.67 8.77 5.61
N PHE A 145 -5.77 9.21 6.87
CA PHE A 145 -6.55 8.51 7.88
C PHE A 145 -8.01 8.32 7.44
N TRP A 146 -8.68 9.39 7.03
CA TRP A 146 -10.08 9.32 6.63
C TRP A 146 -10.28 8.62 5.29
N THR A 147 -9.29 8.60 4.40
CA THR A 147 -9.34 7.79 3.16
C THR A 147 -9.40 6.30 3.51
N VAL A 148 -8.50 5.84 4.38
CA VAL A 148 -8.46 4.44 4.83
C VAL A 148 -9.68 4.09 5.67
N ALA A 149 -10.00 4.91 6.67
CA ALA A 149 -11.13 4.67 7.57
C ALA A 149 -12.46 4.63 6.82
N LEU A 150 -12.66 5.54 5.85
CA LEU A 150 -13.87 5.56 5.04
C LEU A 150 -13.99 4.30 4.18
N HIS A 151 -12.89 3.81 3.59
CA HIS A 151 -12.90 2.55 2.82
C HIS A 151 -13.40 1.37 3.67
N TYR A 152 -12.84 1.19 4.87
CA TYR A 152 -13.25 0.11 5.78
C TYR A 152 -14.65 0.28 6.35
N LEU A 153 -15.06 1.52 6.67
CA LEU A 153 -16.44 1.78 7.13
C LEU A 153 -17.47 1.46 6.06
N LYS A 154 -17.14 1.70 4.78
CA LYS A 154 -18.00 1.35 3.66
C LYS A 154 -18.09 -0.16 3.45
N LEU A 155 -16.95 -0.85 3.54
CA LEU A 155 -16.89 -2.32 3.49
C LEU A 155 -17.79 -2.93 4.58
N GLU A 156 -17.68 -2.46 5.82
CA GLU A 156 -18.50 -2.94 6.94
C GLU A 156 -19.99 -2.56 6.80
N ARG A 157 -20.30 -1.39 6.23
CA ARG A 157 -21.69 -1.02 5.93
C ARG A 157 -22.31 -1.98 4.92
N MET A 158 -21.58 -2.34 3.86
CA MET A 158 -22.03 -3.30 2.86
C MET A 158 -22.22 -4.69 3.47
N ARG A 159 -21.27 -5.13 4.32
CA ARG A 159 -21.38 -6.38 5.07
C ARG A 159 -22.64 -6.44 5.93
N LYS A 160 -22.97 -5.36 6.64
CA LYS A 160 -24.20 -5.30 7.46
C LYS A 160 -25.48 -5.37 6.63
N ILE A 161 -25.50 -4.74 5.46
CA ILE A 161 -26.65 -4.79 4.54
C ILE A 161 -26.83 -6.21 4.00
N SER A 162 -25.75 -6.91 3.71
CA SER A 162 -25.78 -8.26 3.15
C SER A 162 -26.07 -9.36 4.18
N THR A 163 -25.74 -9.17 5.46
CA THR A 163 -25.99 -10.16 6.55
C THR A 163 -27.46 -10.42 6.93
N THR A 164 -28.42 -9.91 6.18
CA THR A 164 -29.85 -10.19 6.44
C THR A 164 -30.27 -11.58 5.95
N GLU A 165 -29.49 -12.22 5.08
CA GLU A 165 -29.73 -13.58 4.56
C GLU A 165 -28.39 -14.34 4.46
N GLU A 166 -28.29 -15.47 5.17
CA GLU A 166 -27.24 -16.52 5.09
C GLU A 166 -25.86 -16.21 5.71
N LYS A 167 -25.53 -16.91 6.81
CA LYS A 167 -24.40 -16.58 7.70
C LYS A 167 -23.20 -17.54 7.69
N ASP A 168 -23.20 -18.63 6.94
CA ASP A 168 -22.21 -19.70 7.14
C ASP A 168 -21.52 -20.18 5.85
N ASN A 169 -21.07 -19.26 4.97
CA ASN A 169 -20.29 -19.66 3.80
C ASN A 169 -19.08 -18.74 3.57
N GLU A 170 -17.86 -19.29 3.66
CA GLU A 170 -16.59 -18.55 3.45
C GLU A 170 -16.46 -18.00 2.01
N ASP A 171 -17.08 -18.68 1.04
CA ASP A 171 -17.15 -18.24 -0.35
C ASP A 171 -17.97 -16.96 -0.53
N TRP A 172 -19.01 -16.76 0.29
CA TRP A 172 -19.86 -15.57 0.23
C TRP A 172 -19.11 -14.31 0.68
N GLU A 173 -18.27 -14.40 1.72
CA GLU A 173 -17.45 -13.26 2.15
C GLU A 173 -16.47 -12.81 1.06
N SER A 174 -15.89 -13.78 0.33
CA SER A 174 -14.97 -13.50 -0.77
C SER A 174 -15.69 -12.83 -1.94
N GLU A 175 -16.88 -13.31 -2.31
CA GLU A 175 -17.70 -12.71 -3.37
C GLU A 175 -18.19 -11.30 -3.03
N GLN A 176 -18.64 -11.04 -1.80
CA GLN A 176 -19.07 -9.69 -1.39
C GLN A 176 -17.91 -8.70 -1.39
N ARG A 177 -16.70 -9.14 -1.03
CA ARG A 177 -15.49 -8.31 -1.10
C ARG A 177 -15.11 -7.99 -2.55
N GLU A 178 -15.18 -8.95 -3.47
CA GLU A 178 -14.94 -8.68 -4.89
C GLU A 178 -16.00 -7.73 -5.49
N ARG A 179 -17.26 -7.83 -5.08
CA ARG A 179 -18.31 -6.86 -5.44
C ARG A 179 -18.04 -5.46 -4.91
N PHE A 180 -17.55 -5.34 -3.68
CA PHE A 180 -17.17 -4.05 -3.11
C PHE A 180 -16.01 -3.41 -3.89
N LEU A 181 -14.95 -4.18 -4.16
CA LEU A 181 -13.77 -3.70 -4.90
C LEU A 181 -14.10 -3.28 -6.33
N THR A 182 -15.06 -3.94 -6.99
CA THR A 182 -15.50 -3.57 -8.34
C THR A 182 -16.37 -2.31 -8.38
N GLN A 183 -17.11 -2.01 -7.30
CA GLN A 183 -18.00 -0.86 -7.23
C GLN A 183 -17.31 0.41 -6.68
N GLU A 184 -16.50 0.26 -5.64
CA GLU A 184 -15.89 1.38 -4.89
C GLU A 184 -14.40 1.59 -5.22
N GLY A 185 -13.75 0.61 -5.85
CA GLY A 185 -12.31 0.61 -6.10
C GLY A 185 -11.51 0.18 -4.87
N SER A 186 -10.29 -0.30 -5.09
CA SER A 186 -9.35 -0.60 -4.00
C SER A 186 -8.81 0.69 -3.38
N LEU A 187 -8.22 0.57 -2.18
CA LEU A 187 -7.32 1.61 -1.70
C LEU A 187 -6.19 1.86 -2.70
N ASP A 188 -5.65 3.08 -2.66
CA ASP A 188 -4.49 3.45 -3.45
C ASP A 188 -3.23 2.71 -2.96
N LYS A 189 -2.25 2.58 -3.85
CA LYS A 189 -0.98 1.82 -3.67
C LYS A 189 -0.13 2.34 -2.51
N CYS A 190 -0.34 3.59 -2.10
CA CYS A 190 0.36 4.17 -0.95
C CYS A 190 -0.06 3.52 0.38
N PHE A 191 -1.16 2.77 0.42
CA PHE A 191 -1.70 2.15 1.63
C PHE A 191 -1.50 0.64 1.68
N ASP A 192 -0.56 0.08 0.91
CA ASP A 192 -0.31 -1.37 0.76
C ASP A 192 -0.33 -2.18 2.07
N ILE A 193 0.23 -1.64 3.17
CA ILE A 193 0.27 -2.30 4.49
C ILE A 193 -1.13 -2.42 5.12
N LEU A 194 -2.00 -1.45 4.84
CA LEU A 194 -3.33 -1.34 5.41
C LEU A 194 -4.37 -2.01 4.52
N VAL A 195 -4.00 -2.63 3.40
CA VAL A 195 -4.93 -3.35 2.52
C VAL A 195 -5.11 -4.79 2.99
N ASP A 196 -6.28 -5.37 2.73
CA ASP A 196 -6.55 -6.78 2.98
C ASP A 196 -5.48 -7.72 2.38
N SER A 197 -5.07 -8.72 3.17
CA SER A 197 -4.01 -9.68 2.80
C SER A 197 -4.31 -10.44 1.50
N SER A 198 -5.58 -10.81 1.26
CA SER A 198 -5.98 -11.51 0.03
C SER A 198 -5.84 -10.64 -1.21
N TYR A 199 -6.27 -9.38 -1.13
CA TYR A 199 -6.12 -8.42 -2.23
C TYR A 199 -4.65 -8.05 -2.45
N TYR A 200 -3.91 -7.80 -1.38
CA TYR A 200 -2.47 -7.52 -1.46
C TYR A 200 -1.73 -8.68 -2.13
N LYS A 201 -2.04 -9.94 -1.77
CA LYS A 201 -1.50 -11.12 -2.44
C LYS A 201 -1.81 -11.15 -3.94
N LYS A 202 -3.08 -10.90 -4.33
CA LYS A 202 -3.50 -10.85 -5.75
C LYS A 202 -2.75 -9.76 -6.52
N TYR A 203 -2.65 -8.57 -5.94
CA TYR A 203 -1.92 -7.45 -6.52
C TYR A 203 -0.42 -7.76 -6.70
N GLN A 204 0.22 -8.35 -5.69
CA GLN A 204 1.63 -8.75 -5.79
C GLN A 204 1.84 -9.83 -6.85
N LEU A 205 0.90 -10.77 -6.98
CA LEU A 205 0.91 -11.76 -8.05
C LEU A 205 0.80 -11.11 -9.44
N ASP A 206 -0.11 -10.16 -9.63
CA ASP A 206 -0.27 -9.46 -10.92
C ASP A 206 0.99 -8.66 -11.30
N ARG A 207 1.58 -7.96 -10.32
CA ARG A 207 2.84 -7.24 -10.51
C ARG A 207 3.96 -8.19 -10.89
N LEU A 208 4.02 -9.34 -10.23
CA LEU A 208 5.05 -10.33 -10.45
C LEU A 208 4.88 -11.04 -11.81
N ASN A 209 3.65 -11.33 -12.23
CA ASN A 209 3.35 -11.83 -13.57
C ASN A 209 3.82 -10.86 -14.67
N PHE A 210 3.73 -9.55 -14.42
CA PHE A 210 4.27 -8.57 -15.34
C PHE A 210 5.80 -8.61 -15.40
N HIS A 211 6.48 -8.74 -14.26
CA HIS A 211 7.93 -8.95 -14.23
C HIS A 211 8.34 -10.24 -14.95
N ASP A 212 7.56 -11.31 -14.76
CA ASP A 212 7.76 -12.58 -15.42
C ASP A 212 7.67 -12.47 -16.95
N SER A 213 6.73 -11.67 -17.46
CA SER A 213 6.56 -11.42 -18.91
C SER A 213 7.69 -10.60 -19.54
N LYS A 214 8.45 -9.84 -18.73
CA LYS A 214 9.49 -8.91 -19.19
C LYS A 214 10.90 -9.37 -18.86
N ARG A 215 11.06 -10.59 -18.35
CA ARG A 215 12.36 -11.15 -18.00
C ARG A 215 13.28 -11.24 -19.23
N GLY A 216 14.53 -10.87 -19.05
CA GLY A 216 15.56 -11.01 -20.09
C GLY A 216 16.93 -11.46 -19.56
N SER A 217 17.08 -11.59 -18.25
CA SER A 217 18.33 -12.01 -17.60
C SER A 217 18.08 -13.08 -16.56
N TYR A 218 19.11 -13.88 -16.27
CA TYR A 218 19.07 -14.91 -15.24
C TYR A 218 18.72 -14.35 -13.85
N GLU A 219 19.29 -13.21 -13.45
CA GLU A 219 19.01 -12.56 -12.16
C GLU A 219 17.53 -12.18 -12.00
N GLN A 220 16.89 -11.76 -13.09
CA GLN A 220 15.46 -11.45 -13.08
C GLN A 220 14.62 -12.73 -12.98
N THR A 221 15.00 -13.80 -13.69
CA THR A 221 14.31 -15.09 -13.63
C THR A 221 14.37 -15.67 -12.21
N ILE A 222 15.54 -15.65 -11.57
CA ILE A 222 15.69 -16.19 -10.22
C ILE A 222 14.94 -15.34 -9.18
N SER A 223 14.99 -14.02 -9.31
CA SER A 223 14.24 -13.12 -8.43
C SER A 223 12.73 -13.39 -8.57
N CYS A 224 12.21 -13.53 -9.79
CA CYS A 224 10.81 -13.88 -10.00
C CYS A 224 10.47 -15.24 -9.40
N ALA A 225 11.32 -16.26 -9.60
CA ALA A 225 11.11 -17.60 -9.04
C ALA A 225 11.04 -17.58 -7.50
N GLU A 226 11.96 -16.87 -6.83
CA GLU A 226 11.97 -16.72 -5.38
C GLU A 226 10.69 -16.04 -4.87
N HIS A 227 10.24 -14.97 -5.53
CA HIS A 227 9.01 -14.30 -5.15
C HIS A 227 7.75 -15.14 -5.45
N PHE A 228 7.72 -15.95 -6.51
CA PHE A 228 6.64 -16.92 -6.75
C PHE A 228 6.54 -17.96 -5.63
N VAL A 229 7.68 -18.44 -5.12
CA VAL A 229 7.72 -19.33 -3.94
C VAL A 229 7.13 -18.63 -2.71
N LEU A 230 7.51 -17.37 -2.44
CA LEU A 230 6.99 -16.60 -1.30
C LEU A 230 5.46 -16.36 -1.39
N LEU A 231 4.92 -16.20 -2.60
CA LEU A 231 3.49 -16.04 -2.83
C LEU A 231 2.71 -17.38 -2.88
N GLY A 232 3.42 -18.52 -2.80
CA GLY A 232 2.85 -19.86 -2.80
C GLY A 232 2.48 -20.40 -4.19
N GLN A 233 2.94 -19.77 -5.26
CA GLN A 233 2.77 -20.27 -6.64
C GLN A 233 3.92 -21.19 -7.03
N ASN A 234 3.94 -22.36 -6.42
CA ASN A 234 5.05 -23.32 -6.52
C ASN A 234 5.24 -23.87 -7.94
N GLU A 235 4.16 -24.13 -8.68
CA GLU A 235 4.23 -24.70 -10.03
C GLU A 235 4.97 -23.77 -10.99
N ARG A 236 4.67 -22.46 -10.94
CA ARG A 236 5.35 -21.48 -11.80
C ARG A 236 6.80 -21.28 -11.37
N ALA A 237 7.08 -21.23 -10.07
CA ALA A 237 8.45 -21.14 -9.57
C ALA A 237 9.32 -22.31 -10.05
N VAL A 238 8.79 -23.54 -10.00
CA VAL A 238 9.48 -24.75 -10.48
C VAL A 238 9.80 -24.64 -11.96
N GLN A 239 8.86 -24.18 -12.79
CA GLN A 239 9.12 -23.98 -14.21
C GLN A 239 10.29 -23.02 -14.44
N LEU A 240 10.34 -21.90 -13.73
CA LEU A 240 11.42 -20.91 -13.86
C LEU A 240 12.78 -21.46 -13.45
N PHE A 241 12.86 -22.27 -12.38
CA PHE A 241 14.12 -22.92 -11.99
C PHE A 241 14.61 -23.95 -13.03
N LEU A 242 13.69 -24.58 -13.78
CA LEU A 242 14.03 -25.52 -14.84
C LEU A 242 14.42 -24.84 -16.16
N GLU A 243 14.10 -23.56 -16.33
CA GLU A 243 14.51 -22.75 -17.50
C GLU A 243 15.99 -22.36 -17.46
N THR A 244 16.68 -22.52 -16.32
CA THR A 244 18.11 -22.23 -16.21
C THR A 244 18.93 -23.12 -17.16
N GLU A 245 19.78 -22.50 -17.98
CA GLU A 245 20.65 -23.17 -18.94
C GLU A 245 21.76 -23.98 -18.25
N SER A 246 22.20 -25.08 -18.87
CA SER A 246 23.24 -25.98 -18.32
C SER A 246 24.62 -25.34 -18.20
N ASP A 247 24.87 -24.27 -18.94
CA ASP A 247 26.15 -23.56 -18.97
C ASP A 247 26.31 -22.58 -17.79
N ASN A 248 25.22 -22.33 -17.04
CA ASN A 248 25.24 -21.46 -15.86
C ASN A 248 25.75 -22.21 -14.63
N ASP A 249 26.66 -21.60 -13.87
CA ASP A 249 27.21 -22.15 -12.62
C ASP A 249 26.11 -22.52 -11.59
N ASN A 250 24.99 -21.80 -11.63
CA ASN A 250 23.86 -22.01 -10.72
C ASN A 250 22.86 -23.08 -11.18
N TYR A 251 23.03 -23.66 -12.37
CA TYR A 251 22.14 -24.67 -12.94
C TYR A 251 21.80 -25.80 -11.94
N HIS A 252 22.83 -26.34 -11.29
CA HIS A 252 22.66 -27.41 -10.33
C HIS A 252 21.89 -26.97 -9.07
N LEU A 253 22.12 -25.76 -8.59
CA LEU A 253 21.41 -25.22 -7.43
C LEU A 253 19.92 -25.03 -7.74
N ASP A 254 19.60 -24.50 -8.92
CA ASP A 254 18.21 -24.25 -9.33
C ASP A 254 17.44 -25.55 -9.54
N LEU A 255 18.06 -26.57 -10.13
CA LEU A 255 17.46 -27.89 -10.23
C LEU A 255 17.12 -28.49 -8.86
N LEU A 256 18.02 -28.32 -7.88
CA LEU A 256 17.76 -28.78 -6.50
C LEU A 256 16.65 -27.94 -5.82
N ARG A 257 16.61 -26.63 -6.05
CA ARG A 257 15.52 -25.74 -5.60
C ARG A 257 14.19 -26.19 -6.18
N ALA A 258 14.14 -26.50 -7.48
CA ALA A 258 12.97 -27.04 -8.15
C ALA A 258 12.51 -28.36 -7.50
N CYS A 259 13.43 -29.31 -7.30
CA CYS A 259 13.12 -30.57 -6.61
C CYS A 259 12.54 -30.32 -5.22
N LEU A 260 13.17 -29.46 -4.41
CA LEU A 260 12.70 -29.17 -3.05
C LEU A 260 11.28 -28.59 -3.05
N VAL A 261 11.01 -27.59 -3.89
CA VAL A 261 9.68 -26.99 -4.01
C VAL A 261 8.63 -28.03 -4.45
N THR A 262 8.97 -28.91 -5.39
CA THR A 262 8.04 -29.98 -5.82
C THR A 262 7.77 -31.03 -4.74
N THR A 263 8.75 -31.35 -3.89
CA THR A 263 8.56 -32.38 -2.85
C THR A 263 7.51 -31.98 -1.81
N VAL A 264 7.33 -30.69 -1.54
CA VAL A 264 6.35 -30.20 -0.55
C VAL A 264 4.90 -30.49 -0.98
N GLN A 265 4.64 -30.69 -2.27
CA GLN A 265 3.28 -30.86 -2.79
C GLN A 265 2.78 -32.32 -2.81
N ASP A 266 3.62 -33.32 -2.49
CA ASP A 266 3.27 -34.76 -2.39
C ASP A 266 2.31 -35.31 -3.49
N THR A 267 2.39 -34.75 -4.70
CA THR A 267 1.49 -35.08 -5.82
C THR A 267 2.18 -36.02 -6.82
N SER A 268 1.42 -36.80 -7.60
CA SER A 268 1.99 -37.57 -8.73
C SER A 268 2.77 -36.71 -9.75
N ALA A 269 2.43 -35.42 -9.84
CA ALA A 269 3.15 -34.42 -10.61
C ALA A 269 4.58 -34.18 -10.09
N SER A 270 4.79 -34.18 -8.76
CA SER A 270 6.12 -33.94 -8.17
C SER A 270 7.13 -35.03 -8.56
N GLN A 271 6.68 -36.29 -8.57
CA GLN A 271 7.48 -37.43 -8.99
C GLN A 271 7.91 -37.33 -10.46
N SER A 272 7.03 -36.77 -11.31
CA SER A 272 7.31 -36.57 -12.73
C SER A 272 8.36 -35.48 -12.95
N THR A 273 8.26 -34.37 -12.22
CA THR A 273 9.24 -33.29 -12.28
C THR A 273 10.60 -33.72 -11.74
N ILE A 274 10.65 -34.42 -10.60
CA ILE A 274 11.91 -34.95 -10.06
C ILE A 274 12.54 -35.96 -11.03
N LYS A 275 11.73 -36.78 -11.71
CA LYS A 275 12.23 -37.67 -12.77
C LYS A 275 12.84 -36.87 -13.92
N LEU A 276 12.19 -35.79 -14.38
CA LEU A 276 12.72 -34.91 -15.43
C LEU A 276 14.07 -34.31 -15.03
N VAL A 277 14.16 -33.74 -13.83
CA VAL A 277 15.40 -33.18 -13.28
C VAL A 277 16.50 -34.25 -13.24
N ALA A 278 16.18 -35.43 -12.74
CA ALA A 278 17.13 -36.54 -12.66
C ALA A 278 17.65 -36.96 -14.04
N THR A 279 16.78 -37.03 -15.05
CA THR A 279 17.22 -37.34 -16.43
C THR A 279 18.08 -36.23 -17.04
N SER A 280 17.78 -34.97 -16.73
CA SER A 280 18.57 -33.82 -17.19
C SER A 280 19.98 -33.82 -16.59
N LEU A 281 20.11 -34.11 -15.28
CA LEU A 281 21.41 -34.26 -14.61
C LEU A 281 22.25 -35.39 -15.20
N ILE A 282 21.62 -36.52 -15.53
CA ILE A 282 22.32 -37.66 -16.17
C ILE A 282 22.84 -37.26 -17.55
N ALA A 283 22.03 -36.55 -18.35
CA ALA A 283 22.43 -36.06 -19.67
C ALA A 283 23.61 -35.08 -19.59
N ASN A 284 23.65 -34.22 -18.57
CA ASN A 284 24.72 -33.26 -18.31
C ASN A 284 25.94 -33.86 -17.57
N GLY A 285 26.07 -35.19 -17.56
CA GLY A 285 27.26 -35.89 -17.02
C GLY A 285 27.25 -36.12 -15.51
N LYS A 286 26.23 -35.67 -14.78
CA LYS A 286 26.08 -35.89 -13.33
C LYS A 286 25.27 -37.15 -13.01
N LEU A 287 25.80 -38.29 -13.46
CA LEU A 287 25.13 -39.60 -13.36
C LEU A 287 24.74 -39.99 -11.93
N THR A 288 25.62 -39.78 -10.95
CA THR A 288 25.41 -40.21 -9.56
C THR A 288 24.24 -39.48 -8.90
N GLU A 289 24.14 -38.16 -9.09
CA GLU A 289 23.07 -37.33 -8.52
C GLU A 289 21.71 -37.67 -9.14
N GLY A 290 21.64 -37.83 -10.46
CA GLY A 290 20.41 -38.24 -11.12
C GLY A 290 19.95 -39.65 -10.71
N VAL A 291 20.88 -40.60 -10.56
CA VAL A 291 20.58 -41.95 -10.03
C VAL A 291 20.06 -41.91 -8.60
N GLN A 292 20.61 -41.02 -7.76
CA GLN A 292 20.13 -40.79 -6.39
C GLN A 292 18.70 -40.20 -6.38
N LEU A 293 18.41 -39.21 -7.23
CA LEU A 293 17.06 -38.64 -7.35
C LEU A 293 16.04 -39.68 -7.85
N LEU A 294 16.36 -40.44 -8.91
CA LEU A 294 15.51 -41.55 -9.40
C LEU A 294 15.26 -42.61 -8.32
N SER A 295 16.26 -42.84 -7.48
CA SER A 295 16.14 -43.71 -6.32
C SER A 295 15.15 -43.12 -5.31
N LEU A 296 15.26 -41.84 -4.93
CA LEU A 296 14.34 -41.21 -3.97
C LEU A 296 12.87 -41.33 -4.39
N ILE A 297 12.57 -41.19 -5.68
CA ILE A 297 11.21 -41.32 -6.25
C ILE A 297 10.73 -42.76 -6.50
N ASN A 298 11.39 -43.75 -5.89
CA ASN A 298 11.08 -45.18 -6.07
C ASN A 298 11.17 -45.69 -7.52
N LYS A 299 11.90 -45.01 -8.41
CA LYS A 299 12.19 -45.44 -9.78
C LYS A 299 13.58 -46.10 -9.88
N GLY A 300 13.90 -46.97 -8.92
CA GLY A 300 15.20 -47.64 -8.84
C GLY A 300 15.53 -48.52 -10.04
N LEU A 301 14.52 -49.11 -10.71
CA LEU A 301 14.73 -49.88 -11.94
C LEU A 301 15.20 -49.00 -13.11
N ASP A 302 14.63 -47.79 -13.25
CA ASP A 302 15.08 -46.83 -14.25
C ASP A 302 16.52 -46.38 -13.94
N ALA A 303 16.84 -46.15 -12.67
CA ALA A 303 18.20 -45.81 -12.23
C ALA A 303 19.23 -46.91 -12.58
N CYS A 304 18.89 -48.19 -12.39
CA CYS A 304 19.74 -49.31 -12.81
C CYS A 304 19.96 -49.34 -14.32
N ARG A 305 18.93 -49.07 -15.14
CA ARG A 305 19.05 -49.01 -16.61
C ARG A 305 20.01 -47.91 -17.06
N TYR A 306 19.95 -46.73 -16.43
CA TYR A 306 20.92 -45.66 -16.70
C TYR A 306 22.34 -46.09 -16.31
N LEU A 307 22.56 -46.67 -15.13
CA LEU A 307 23.89 -47.18 -14.73
C LEU A 307 24.45 -48.21 -15.72
N GLN A 308 23.63 -49.12 -16.24
CA GLN A 308 24.02 -50.09 -17.27
C GLN A 308 24.43 -49.40 -18.57
N THR A 309 23.66 -48.40 -19.01
CA THR A 309 23.92 -47.63 -20.24
C THR A 309 25.26 -46.90 -20.18
N TYR A 310 25.62 -46.37 -19.01
CA TYR A 310 26.91 -45.72 -18.75
C TYR A 310 28.01 -46.69 -18.29
N SER A 311 27.85 -48.00 -18.55
CA SER A 311 28.84 -49.05 -18.26
C SER A 311 29.22 -49.25 -16.78
N LYS A 312 28.38 -48.80 -15.85
CA LYS A 312 28.55 -48.94 -14.39
C LYS A 312 27.80 -50.17 -13.82
N TRP A 313 28.16 -51.35 -14.32
CA TRP A 313 27.46 -52.61 -14.02
C TRP A 313 27.49 -53.01 -12.54
N TYR A 314 28.60 -52.77 -11.85
CA TYR A 314 28.74 -53.11 -10.42
C TYR A 314 27.82 -52.25 -9.54
N GLU A 315 27.80 -50.93 -9.76
CA GLU A 315 26.90 -50.01 -9.05
C GLU A 315 25.42 -50.36 -9.31
N ALA A 316 25.08 -50.75 -10.55
CA ALA A 316 23.73 -51.20 -10.90
C ALA A 316 23.32 -52.47 -10.15
N ALA A 317 24.21 -53.47 -10.09
CA ALA A 317 23.98 -54.71 -9.36
C ALA A 317 23.86 -54.47 -7.85
N TRP A 318 24.70 -53.60 -7.29
CA TRP A 318 24.63 -53.19 -5.89
C TRP A 318 23.29 -52.49 -5.57
N LEU A 319 22.90 -51.49 -6.37
CA LEU A 319 21.66 -50.75 -6.18
C LEU A 319 20.43 -51.67 -6.27
N ALA A 320 20.42 -52.59 -7.24
CA ALA A 320 19.36 -53.59 -7.39
C ALA A 320 19.26 -54.50 -6.15
N LYS A 321 20.39 -54.94 -5.60
CA LYS A 321 20.42 -55.79 -4.40
C LYS A 321 19.89 -55.04 -3.17
N VAL A 322 20.33 -53.80 -2.95
CA VAL A 322 19.88 -52.96 -1.83
C VAL A 322 18.38 -52.67 -1.91
N ARG A 323 17.88 -52.33 -3.11
CA ARG A 323 16.46 -52.01 -3.35
C ARG A 323 15.53 -53.20 -3.21
N SER A 324 15.96 -54.38 -3.66
CA SER A 324 15.17 -55.62 -3.56
C SER A 324 14.90 -55.99 -2.09
N VAL A 325 15.84 -55.69 -1.20
CA VAL A 325 15.70 -55.89 0.25
C VAL A 325 14.77 -54.84 0.87
N ILE A 326 14.85 -53.57 0.44
CA ILE A 326 13.98 -52.49 0.93
C ILE A 326 12.50 -52.72 0.54
N SER A 327 12.24 -53.23 -0.68
CA SER A 327 10.88 -53.59 -1.12
C SER A 327 10.23 -54.63 -0.22
N LEU A 328 11.00 -55.60 0.29
CA LEU A 328 10.52 -56.63 1.22
C LEU A 328 10.20 -56.04 2.61
N HIS A 329 10.99 -55.09 3.10
CA HIS A 329 10.71 -54.40 4.37
C HIS A 329 9.57 -53.38 4.30
N GLN A 330 9.36 -52.70 3.15
CA GLN A 330 8.18 -51.85 2.94
C GLN A 330 6.88 -52.66 2.85
N GLN A 331 6.91 -53.84 2.20
CA GLN A 331 5.77 -54.78 2.21
C GLN A 331 5.50 -55.34 3.61
N GLN A 332 6.53 -55.64 4.41
CA GLN A 332 6.35 -56.05 5.81
C GLN A 332 5.77 -54.94 6.69
N ARG A 333 6.17 -53.67 6.53
CA ARG A 333 5.57 -52.55 7.28
C ARG A 333 4.11 -52.28 6.93
N LEU A 334 3.74 -52.42 5.66
CA LEU A 334 2.34 -52.32 5.21
C LEU A 334 1.48 -53.52 5.66
N MET A 335 2.08 -54.68 5.96
CA MET A 335 1.38 -55.82 6.58
C MET A 335 1.32 -55.78 8.11
N THR A 336 2.00 -54.82 8.76
CA THR A 336 1.99 -54.65 10.22
C THR A 336 1.23 -53.43 10.72
N SER A 337 0.47 -52.71 9.88
CA SER A 337 -0.59 -51.84 10.38
C SER A 337 -1.80 -52.69 10.76
N PRO A 338 -2.13 -52.86 12.05
CA PRO A 338 -3.40 -53.45 12.41
C PRO A 338 -4.46 -52.38 12.21
N ASP A 339 -5.23 -52.50 11.13
CA ASP A 339 -6.58 -51.95 11.13
C ASP A 339 -7.39 -52.60 12.25
N SER A 340 -8.36 -51.85 12.77
CA SER A 340 -9.46 -52.22 13.67
C SER A 340 -9.17 -52.28 15.19
N CYS A 341 -9.34 -51.12 15.83
CA CYS A 341 -10.34 -50.96 16.89
C CYS A 341 -10.98 -49.57 16.78
#